data_AF-A0A1P8B2Z5-F1
#
_entry.id   AF-A0A1P8B2Z5-F1
#
_cell.length_a   1.000
_cell.length_b   1.000
_cell.length_c   1.000
_cell.angle_alpha   90.00
_cell.angle_beta   90.00
_cell.angle_gamma   90.00
#
_symmetry.space_group_name_H-M   'P 1'
#
loop_
_entity.id
_entity.type
_entity.pdbx_description
1 polymer ?
#
loop_
_entity_poly.entity_id
_entity_poly.type
_entity_poly.pdbx_seq_one_letter_code
_entity_poly.pdbx_strand_id
1 'polypeptide(L)'
;MVTRMATKVSLEGKRVVLVPYMAEHVPKYHQWMQDSALLEATGSEPLSLEQEYEMQLSWTQDPNKRTFIVLDKDFVKGDLAHGQPHVEAMTGDVNIYMNDVDDPKVAEVEIMIAEPRSRGKGLGKESVLIMMAYGVKNLEIHKFTAKIGESNTASLSLFRKLVQQLNLLSQMYVLHCLCLQRKMAKHTLLFVKRVSRSLLTAVSSKRLHSSIR
;
A
#
# COMPACT_ATOMS: atom_id res chain seq x y z
N MET A 1 13.01 -27.91 -7.05
CA MET A 1 12.66 -26.89 -6.04
C MET A 1 13.11 -25.55 -6.56
N VAL A 2 12.19 -24.66 -6.94
CA VAL A 2 12.56 -23.28 -7.32
C VAL A 2 12.73 -22.52 -6.02
N THR A 3 13.98 -22.33 -5.60
CA THR A 3 14.31 -21.44 -4.48
C THR A 3 13.96 -20.02 -4.91
N ARG A 4 12.73 -19.58 -4.64
CA ARG A 4 12.30 -18.20 -4.89
C ARG A 4 13.08 -17.29 -3.95
N MET A 5 14.04 -16.54 -4.50
CA MET A 5 14.82 -15.57 -3.74
C MET A 5 13.89 -14.47 -3.23
N ALA A 6 13.92 -14.21 -1.92
CA ALA A 6 13.27 -13.05 -1.34
C ALA A 6 13.74 -11.78 -2.06
N THR A 7 12.81 -10.88 -2.39
CA THR A 7 13.12 -9.61 -3.06
C THR A 7 14.09 -8.84 -2.18
N LYS A 8 15.36 -8.70 -2.60
CA LYS A 8 16.36 -7.87 -1.91
C LYS A 8 16.39 -6.42 -2.43
N VAL A 9 15.56 -6.12 -3.42
CA VAL A 9 15.53 -4.84 -4.12
C VAL A 9 14.79 -3.81 -3.27
N SER A 10 15.41 -2.66 -3.10
CA SER A 10 14.81 -1.48 -2.48
C SER A 10 14.16 -0.60 -3.55
N LEU A 11 13.07 0.07 -3.21
CA LEU A 11 12.40 1.01 -4.11
C LEU A 11 12.66 2.43 -3.61
N GLU A 12 13.29 3.25 -4.44
CA GLU A 12 13.74 4.57 -4.04
C GLU A 12 12.78 5.66 -4.53
N GLY A 13 12.32 6.50 -3.59
CA GLY A 13 11.58 7.73 -3.85
C GLY A 13 12.46 8.97 -3.74
N LYS A 14 11.82 10.15 -3.73
CA LYS A 14 12.49 11.42 -3.45
C LYS A 14 12.81 11.56 -1.95
N ARG A 15 11.88 11.22 -1.06
CA ARG A 15 12.01 11.39 0.40
C ARG A 15 12.01 10.07 1.18
N VAL A 16 11.54 8.99 0.56
CA VAL A 16 11.49 7.67 1.18
C VAL A 16 12.34 6.66 0.42
N VAL A 17 12.76 5.62 1.13
CA VAL A 17 13.21 4.36 0.53
C VAL A 17 12.36 3.25 1.10
N LEU A 18 11.87 2.36 0.25
CA LEU A 18 11.17 1.16 0.66
C LEU A 18 12.16 0.00 0.63
N VAL A 19 12.47 -0.58 1.79
CA VAL A 19 13.35 -1.76 1.88
C VAL A 19 12.51 -2.99 2.23
N PRO A 20 12.87 -4.20 1.77
CA PRO A 20 12.17 -5.42 2.17
C PRO A 20 12.09 -5.55 3.69
N TYR A 21 11.02 -6.16 4.20
CA TYR A 21 10.94 -6.45 5.64
C TYR A 21 11.91 -7.59 6.01
N MET A 22 12.73 -7.38 7.02
CA MET A 22 13.87 -8.24 7.42
C MET A 22 13.79 -8.47 8.93
N ALA A 23 14.47 -9.51 9.41
CA ALA A 23 14.47 -9.88 10.82
C ALA A 23 15.03 -8.74 11.71
N GLU A 24 16.00 -7.98 11.22
CA GLU A 24 16.63 -6.85 11.90
C GLU A 24 15.66 -5.70 12.20
N HIS A 25 14.54 -5.62 11.47
CA HIS A 25 13.49 -4.63 11.68
C HIS A 25 12.54 -5.00 12.82
N VAL A 26 12.43 -6.29 13.16
CA VAL A 26 11.43 -6.82 14.09
C VAL A 26 11.51 -6.18 15.48
N PRO A 27 12.69 -5.99 16.11
CA PRO A 27 12.76 -5.38 17.44
C PRO A 27 12.16 -3.96 17.49
N LYS A 28 12.42 -3.14 16.47
CA LYS A 28 11.88 -1.78 16.40
C LYS A 28 10.39 -1.79 16.04
N TYR A 29 9.98 -2.68 15.14
CA TYR A 29 8.57 -2.86 14.80
C TYR A 29 7.74 -3.26 16.03
N HIS A 30 8.24 -4.22 16.81
CA HIS A 30 7.62 -4.66 18.06
C HIS A 30 7.47 -3.52 19.08
N GLN A 31 8.45 -2.61 19.17
CA GLN A 31 8.35 -1.41 20.00
C GLN A 31 7.20 -0.49 19.55
N TRP A 32 7.01 -0.30 18.24
CA TRP A 32 5.85 0.44 17.73
C TRP A 32 4.54 -0.24 18.07
N MET A 33 4.48 -1.57 18.00
CA MET A 33 3.28 -2.35 18.33
C MET A 33 2.98 -2.43 19.85
N GLN A 34 3.76 -1.74 20.69
CA GLN A 34 3.37 -1.49 22.09
C GLN A 34 2.48 -0.24 22.27
N ASP A 35 2.36 0.61 21.23
CA ASP A 35 1.51 1.80 21.26
C ASP A 35 0.06 1.43 20.94
N SER A 36 -0.84 1.64 21.90
CA SER A 36 -2.27 1.34 21.76
C SER A 36 -2.95 2.14 20.65
N ALA A 37 -2.51 3.37 20.37
CA ALA A 37 -3.05 4.18 19.29
C ALA A 37 -2.62 3.63 17.92
N LEU A 38 -1.40 3.07 17.81
CA LEU A 38 -0.96 2.39 16.59
C LEU A 38 -1.74 1.09 16.39
N LEU A 39 -1.84 0.24 17.41
CA LEU A 39 -2.60 -1.00 17.36
C LEU A 39 -4.06 -0.76 16.94
N GLU A 40 -4.72 0.25 17.50
CA GLU A 40 -6.09 0.60 17.10
C GLU A 40 -6.15 1.08 15.65
N ALA A 41 -5.21 1.93 15.22
CA ALA A 41 -5.19 2.49 13.88
C ALA A 41 -4.91 1.45 12.78
N THR A 42 -4.13 0.41 13.09
CA THR A 42 -3.82 -0.72 12.20
C THR A 42 -4.78 -1.90 12.36
N GLY A 43 -5.62 -1.90 13.41
CA GLY A 43 -6.48 -3.05 13.73
C GLY A 43 -5.69 -4.28 14.18
N SER A 44 -4.51 -4.09 14.76
CA SER A 44 -3.60 -5.14 15.21
C SER A 44 -3.82 -5.46 16.69
N GLU A 45 -3.46 -6.68 17.08
CA GLU A 45 -3.38 -7.11 18.47
C GLU A 45 -1.91 -7.16 18.91
N PRO A 46 -1.60 -6.91 20.19
CA PRO A 46 -0.22 -6.99 20.67
C PRO A 46 0.28 -8.44 20.62
N LEU A 47 1.52 -8.61 20.16
CA LEU A 47 2.21 -9.89 20.08
C LEU A 47 3.46 -9.89 20.96
N SER A 48 3.92 -11.07 21.37
CA SER A 48 5.27 -11.22 21.94
C SER A 48 6.33 -10.97 20.87
N LEU A 49 7.56 -10.64 21.27
CA LEU A 49 8.66 -10.45 20.31
C LEU A 49 8.91 -11.70 19.45
N GLU A 50 8.78 -12.91 20.03
CA GLU A 50 8.92 -14.16 19.30
C GLU A 50 7.82 -14.33 18.24
N GLN A 51 6.57 -14.02 18.60
CA GLN A 51 5.45 -14.04 17.66
C GLN A 51 5.61 -13.01 16.52
N GLU A 52 6.25 -11.85 16.79
CA GLU A 52 6.57 -10.88 15.73
C GLU A 52 7.58 -11.44 14.71
N TYR A 53 8.56 -12.22 15.15
CA TYR A 53 9.46 -12.92 14.24
C TYR A 53 8.74 -13.98 13.41
N GLU A 54 7.85 -14.77 14.03
CA GLU A 54 7.02 -15.75 13.31
C GLU A 54 6.13 -15.05 12.26
N MET A 55 5.52 -13.93 12.63
CA MET A 55 4.70 -13.12 11.73
C MET A 55 5.52 -12.54 10.58
N GLN A 56 6.70 -11.99 10.86
CA GLN A 56 7.61 -11.47 9.83
C GLN A 56 7.98 -12.56 8.81
N LEU A 57 8.30 -13.78 9.27
CA LEU A 57 8.58 -14.91 8.39
C LEU A 57 7.34 -15.28 7.55
N SER A 58 6.17 -15.38 8.18
CA SER A 58 4.93 -15.71 7.47
C SER A 58 4.61 -14.71 6.36
N TRP A 59 4.82 -13.42 6.61
CA TRP A 59 4.53 -12.34 5.65
C TRP A 59 5.52 -12.28 4.51
N THR A 60 6.81 -12.53 4.79
CA THR A 60 7.85 -12.50 3.76
C THR A 60 7.86 -13.73 2.87
N GLN A 61 7.33 -14.85 3.34
CA GLN A 61 7.20 -16.09 2.58
C GLN A 61 5.89 -16.20 1.79
N ASP A 62 4.87 -15.39 2.12
CA ASP A 62 3.60 -15.39 1.42
C ASP A 62 3.74 -14.82 -0.02
N PRO A 63 3.47 -15.61 -1.07
CA PRO A 63 3.58 -15.14 -2.44
C PRO A 63 2.58 -14.02 -2.78
N ASN A 64 1.47 -13.93 -2.05
CA ASN A 64 0.38 -12.97 -2.23
C ASN A 64 0.49 -11.76 -1.30
N LYS A 65 1.61 -11.61 -0.59
CA LYS A 65 1.90 -10.43 0.23
C LYS A 65 3.25 -9.82 -0.15
N ARG A 66 3.34 -8.50 -0.20
CA ARG A 66 4.63 -7.80 -0.17
C ARG A 66 4.59 -6.74 0.90
N THR A 67 5.57 -6.81 1.80
CA THR A 67 5.77 -5.83 2.87
C THR A 67 7.11 -5.16 2.67
N PHE A 68 7.08 -3.84 2.64
CA PHE A 68 8.29 -3.04 2.69
C PHE A 68 8.27 -2.17 3.93
N ILE A 69 9.43 -2.03 4.56
CA ILE A 69 9.68 -1.03 5.58
C ILE A 69 9.97 0.30 4.89
N VAL A 70 9.31 1.36 5.37
CA VAL A 70 9.51 2.73 4.92
C VAL A 70 10.66 3.33 5.72
N LEU A 71 11.67 3.80 5.02
CA LEU A 71 12.75 4.61 5.56
C LEU A 71 12.52 6.09 5.26
N ASP A 72 12.71 6.96 6.25
CA ASP A 72 12.79 8.40 6.05
C ASP A 72 14.24 8.77 5.69
N LYS A 73 14.45 9.26 4.46
CA LYS A 73 15.79 9.55 3.93
C LYS A 73 16.56 10.58 4.75
N ASP A 74 15.87 11.45 5.48
CA ASP A 74 16.51 12.43 6.36
C ASP A 74 17.36 11.76 7.46
N PHE A 75 17.11 10.48 7.76
CA PHE A 75 17.76 9.74 8.86
C PHE A 75 18.63 8.58 8.40
N VAL A 76 18.73 8.32 7.09
CA VAL A 76 19.61 7.27 6.56
C VAL A 76 21.07 7.69 6.76
N LYS A 77 21.88 6.78 7.32
CA LYS A 77 23.32 6.99 7.48
C LYS A 77 24.09 6.15 6.48
N GLY A 78 25.09 6.76 5.84
CA GLY A 78 25.93 6.08 4.84
C GLY A 78 25.20 5.86 3.51
N ASP A 79 25.73 4.94 2.71
CA ASP A 79 25.21 4.64 1.38
C ASP A 79 23.99 3.71 1.44
N LEU A 80 23.01 3.98 0.58
CA LEU A 80 21.83 3.12 0.40
C LEU A 80 22.19 1.94 -0.51
N ALA A 81 22.55 0.81 0.10
CA ALA A 81 22.75 -0.44 -0.64
C ALA A 81 21.54 -1.37 -0.48
N HIS A 82 21.17 -2.07 -1.57
CA HIS A 82 20.12 -3.07 -1.54
C HIS A 82 20.40 -4.16 -0.49
N GLY A 83 19.36 -4.55 0.23
CA GLY A 83 19.46 -5.56 1.30
C GLY A 83 20.04 -5.05 2.62
N GLN A 84 20.37 -3.75 2.75
CA GLN A 84 20.69 -3.18 4.06
C GLN A 84 19.41 -2.73 4.79
N PRO A 85 19.29 -2.97 6.11
CA PRO A 85 18.06 -2.70 6.84
C PRO A 85 17.86 -1.21 7.19
N HIS A 86 18.92 -0.48 7.54
CA HIS A 86 18.85 0.92 7.98
C HIS A 86 17.80 1.16 9.10
N VAL A 87 17.89 0.38 10.19
CA VAL A 87 16.97 0.43 11.34
C VAL A 87 16.84 1.85 11.94
N GLU A 88 17.92 2.63 11.87
CA GLU A 88 17.98 4.02 12.34
C GLU A 88 17.01 4.95 11.59
N ALA A 89 16.71 4.63 10.33
CA ALA A 89 15.88 5.42 9.42
C ALA A 89 14.44 4.88 9.28
N MET A 90 14.16 3.69 9.83
CA MET A 90 12.81 3.11 9.86
C MET A 90 11.79 4.10 10.41
N THR A 91 10.72 4.33 9.65
CA THR A 91 9.61 5.22 10.03
C THR A 91 8.23 4.58 9.97
N GLY A 92 8.10 3.41 9.36
CA GLY A 92 6.85 2.67 9.24
C GLY A 92 6.96 1.58 8.18
N ASP A 93 5.84 1.19 7.58
CA ASP A 93 5.76 0.12 6.59
C ASP A 93 4.61 0.36 5.61
N VAL A 94 4.74 -0.25 4.43
CA VAL A 94 3.73 -0.26 3.38
C VAL A 94 3.55 -1.69 2.88
N ASN A 95 2.30 -2.12 2.79
CA ASN A 95 1.94 -3.49 2.44
C ASN A 95 1.04 -3.52 1.21
N ILE A 96 1.13 -4.61 0.46
CA ILE A 96 0.20 -4.95 -0.60
C ILE A 96 -0.20 -6.43 -0.47
N TYR A 97 -1.50 -6.70 -0.56
CA TYR A 97 -2.09 -8.02 -0.41
C TYR A 97 -2.96 -8.37 -1.60
N MET A 98 -2.71 -9.52 -2.22
CA MET A 98 -3.47 -10.06 -3.35
C MET A 98 -4.48 -11.08 -2.84
N ASN A 99 -5.46 -10.60 -2.06
CA ASN A 99 -6.41 -11.45 -1.32
C ASN A 99 -7.75 -11.66 -2.06
N ASP A 100 -7.93 -11.06 -3.24
CA ASP A 100 -9.15 -11.27 -4.03
C ASP A 100 -9.05 -12.60 -4.77
N VAL A 101 -9.88 -13.57 -4.34
CA VAL A 101 -9.87 -14.94 -4.87
C VAL A 101 -10.43 -15.02 -6.30
N ASP A 102 -11.24 -14.05 -6.70
CA ASP A 102 -11.89 -14.02 -8.01
C ASP A 102 -11.05 -13.23 -9.03
N ASP A 103 -10.28 -12.23 -8.59
CA ASP A 103 -9.43 -11.42 -9.45
C ASP A 103 -8.05 -11.14 -8.83
N PRO A 104 -6.99 -11.89 -9.24
CA PRO A 104 -5.64 -11.70 -8.72
C PRO A 104 -5.02 -10.34 -9.10
N LYS A 105 -5.67 -9.56 -9.98
CA LYS A 105 -5.24 -8.20 -10.37
C LYS A 105 -5.82 -7.11 -9.45
N VAL A 106 -6.53 -7.50 -8.40
CA VAL A 106 -6.97 -6.62 -7.32
C VAL A 106 -6.06 -6.81 -6.11
N ALA A 107 -5.54 -5.71 -5.58
CA ALA A 107 -4.78 -5.75 -4.35
C ALA A 107 -5.25 -4.73 -3.32
N GLU A 108 -5.10 -5.08 -2.05
CA GLU A 108 -5.27 -4.18 -0.92
C GLU A 108 -3.93 -3.53 -0.59
N VAL A 109 -3.90 -2.21 -0.37
CA VAL A 109 -2.71 -1.45 0.04
C VAL A 109 -2.91 -0.85 1.42
N GLU A 110 -1.92 -1.04 2.29
CA GLU A 110 -1.89 -0.49 3.65
C GLU A 110 -0.61 0.31 3.87
N ILE A 111 -0.67 1.30 4.76
CA ILE A 111 0.45 2.18 5.10
C ILE A 111 0.37 2.56 6.56
N MET A 112 1.51 2.48 7.25
CA MET A 112 1.70 3.04 8.57
C MET A 112 2.93 3.95 8.56
N ILE A 113 2.83 5.11 9.21
CA ILE A 113 3.99 5.95 9.57
C ILE A 113 4.02 6.02 11.10
N ALA A 114 4.73 5.08 11.70
CA ALA A 114 4.80 4.90 13.14
C ALA A 114 5.55 6.04 13.83
N GLU A 115 6.67 6.50 13.28
CA GLU A 115 7.52 7.52 13.90
C GLU A 115 6.91 8.93 13.85
N PRO A 116 6.60 9.57 15.01
CA PRO A 116 6.01 10.90 15.02
C PRO A 116 6.84 11.96 14.31
N ARG A 117 8.18 11.88 14.43
CA ARG A 117 9.13 12.81 13.79
C ARG A 117 9.07 12.84 12.26
N SER A 118 8.43 11.84 11.65
CA SER A 118 8.34 11.64 10.21
C SER A 118 6.92 11.81 9.67
N ARG A 119 5.92 12.01 10.54
CA ARG A 119 4.53 12.31 10.16
C ARG A 119 4.40 13.72 9.58
N GLY A 120 3.36 13.97 8.79
CA GLY A 120 3.09 15.29 8.20
C GLY A 120 4.04 15.73 7.06
N LYS A 121 5.15 15.01 6.82
CA LYS A 121 6.11 15.30 5.74
C LYS A 121 5.69 14.80 4.35
N GLY A 122 4.56 14.11 4.24
CA GLY A 122 4.08 13.52 2.99
C GLY A 122 4.68 12.15 2.64
N LEU A 123 5.44 11.52 3.55
CA LEU A 123 6.08 10.22 3.32
C LEU A 123 5.06 9.12 3.00
N GLY A 124 3.98 9.01 3.78
CA GLY A 124 2.95 7.99 3.55
C GLY A 124 2.33 8.06 2.14
N LYS A 125 2.12 9.27 1.61
CA LYS A 125 1.63 9.46 0.23
C LYS A 125 2.63 8.92 -0.79
N GLU A 126 3.90 9.25 -0.60
CA GLU A 126 4.97 8.84 -1.50
C GLU A 126 5.17 7.32 -1.47
N SER A 127 5.18 6.71 -0.28
CA SER A 127 5.28 5.27 -0.09
C SER A 127 4.15 4.51 -0.79
N VAL A 128 2.89 4.96 -0.64
CA VAL A 128 1.75 4.34 -1.31
C VAL A 128 1.88 4.43 -2.83
N LEU A 129 2.29 5.59 -3.37
CA LEU A 129 2.47 5.75 -4.82
C LEU A 129 3.57 4.85 -5.38
N ILE A 130 4.70 4.72 -4.67
CA ILE A 130 5.78 3.80 -5.06
C ILE A 130 5.30 2.35 -5.01
N MET A 131 4.59 1.96 -3.95
CA MET A 131 4.04 0.61 -3.80
C MET A 131 3.03 0.29 -4.91
N MET A 132 2.13 1.23 -5.25
CA MET A 132 1.19 1.05 -6.36
C MET A 132 1.92 0.92 -7.70
N ALA A 133 2.94 1.75 -7.96
CA ALA A 133 3.73 1.66 -9.18
C ALA A 133 4.47 0.30 -9.29
N TYR A 134 4.99 -0.21 -8.17
CA TYR A 134 5.56 -1.56 -8.09
C TYR A 134 4.49 -2.64 -8.35
N GLY A 135 3.31 -2.53 -7.73
CA GLY A 135 2.21 -3.47 -7.96
C GLY A 135 1.79 -3.55 -9.42
N VAL A 136 1.70 -2.41 -10.11
CA VAL A 136 1.39 -2.38 -11.55
C VAL A 136 2.50 -3.03 -12.37
N LYS A 137 3.77 -2.63 -12.16
CA LYS A 137 4.89 -3.03 -13.03
C LYS A 137 5.37 -4.47 -12.80
N ASN A 138 5.30 -4.94 -11.56
CA ASN A 138 5.95 -6.19 -11.14
C ASN A 138 4.95 -7.29 -10.74
N LEU A 139 3.70 -6.92 -10.43
CA LEU A 139 2.68 -7.85 -9.95
C LEU A 139 1.40 -7.84 -10.81
N GLU A 140 1.36 -7.06 -11.90
CA GLU A 140 0.21 -6.94 -12.81
C GLU A 140 -1.11 -6.52 -12.11
N ILE A 141 -1.00 -5.74 -11.02
CA ILE A 141 -2.16 -5.22 -10.30
C ILE A 141 -2.77 -4.04 -11.06
N HIS A 142 -4.07 -4.11 -11.31
CA HIS A 142 -4.81 -3.09 -12.06
C HIS A 142 -5.77 -2.29 -11.16
N LYS A 143 -6.16 -2.86 -10.02
CA LYS A 143 -7.10 -2.24 -9.09
C LYS A 143 -6.54 -2.31 -7.68
N PHE A 144 -6.63 -1.19 -6.98
CA PHE A 144 -6.18 -1.07 -5.60
C PHE A 144 -7.37 -0.79 -4.70
N THR A 145 -7.35 -1.39 -3.51
CA THR A 145 -8.29 -1.09 -2.44
C THR A 145 -7.52 -0.70 -1.20
N ALA A 146 -8.10 0.16 -0.35
CA ALA A 146 -7.57 0.44 0.98
C ALA A 146 -8.73 0.35 1.97
N LYS A 147 -8.60 -0.50 2.98
CA LYS A 147 -9.57 -0.61 4.07
C LYS A 147 -9.09 0.19 5.25
N ILE A 148 -9.92 1.11 5.72
CA ILE A 148 -9.53 2.08 6.75
C ILE A 148 -10.63 2.13 7.80
N GLY A 149 -10.26 2.03 9.07
CA GLY A 149 -11.19 2.25 10.18
C GLY A 149 -11.71 3.68 10.20
N GLU A 150 -12.98 3.87 10.55
CA GLU A 150 -13.65 5.18 10.57
C GLU A 150 -12.96 6.24 11.45
N SER A 151 -12.34 5.79 12.55
CA SER A 151 -11.59 6.67 13.47
C SER A 151 -10.22 7.09 12.92
N ASN A 152 -9.68 6.41 11.91
CA ASN A 152 -8.36 6.70 11.33
C ASN A 152 -8.44 7.85 10.31
N THR A 153 -8.75 9.04 10.83
CA THR A 153 -8.94 10.28 10.04
C THR A 153 -7.71 10.65 9.20
N ALA A 154 -6.51 10.33 9.68
CA ALA A 154 -5.26 10.58 8.97
C ALA A 154 -5.19 9.77 7.66
N SER A 155 -5.42 8.45 7.72
CA SER A 155 -5.41 7.58 6.55
C SER A 155 -6.58 7.88 5.62
N LEU A 156 -7.77 8.15 6.17
CA LEU A 156 -8.93 8.59 5.37
C LEU A 156 -8.62 9.86 4.56
N SER A 157 -7.99 10.87 5.19
CA SER A 157 -7.58 12.10 4.52
C SER A 157 -6.54 11.84 3.43
N LEU A 158 -5.55 10.98 3.71
CA LEU A 158 -4.52 10.58 2.75
C LEU A 158 -5.13 9.92 1.51
N PHE A 159 -5.89 8.85 1.69
CA PHE A 159 -6.44 8.07 0.58
C PHE A 159 -7.51 8.82 -0.20
N ARG A 160 -8.34 9.66 0.45
CA ARG A 160 -9.29 10.54 -0.27
C ARG A 160 -8.57 11.49 -1.23
N LYS A 161 -7.48 12.12 -0.77
CA LYS A 161 -6.67 13.02 -1.61
C LYS A 161 -6.01 12.25 -2.77
N LEU A 162 -5.51 11.05 -2.52
CA LEU A 162 -4.93 10.18 -3.56
C LEU A 162 -5.95 9.82 -4.63
N VAL A 163 -7.14 9.35 -4.23
CA VAL A 163 -8.22 9.01 -5.17
C VAL A 163 -8.63 10.21 -6.03
N GLN A 164 -8.82 11.38 -5.41
CA GLN A 164 -9.15 12.61 -6.15
C GLN A 164 -8.06 12.96 -7.17
N GLN A 165 -6.78 12.91 -6.76
CA GLN A 165 -5.67 13.22 -7.64
C GLN A 165 -5.54 12.23 -8.80
N LEU A 166 -5.71 10.92 -8.55
CA LEU A 166 -5.59 9.89 -9.59
C LEU A 166 -6.76 9.95 -10.58
N ASN A 167 -7.98 10.21 -10.10
CA ASN A 167 -9.15 10.38 -10.97
C ASN A 167 -9.00 11.56 -11.94
N LEU A 168 -8.40 12.67 -11.50
CA LEU A 168 -8.12 13.83 -12.35
C LEU A 168 -7.10 13.55 -13.45
N LEU A 169 -6.23 12.55 -13.27
CA LEU A 169 -5.19 12.20 -14.24
C LEU A 169 -5.67 11.19 -15.30
N SER A 170 -6.94 10.78 -15.29
CA SER A 170 -7.53 9.80 -16.23
C SER A 170 -6.70 8.52 -16.39
N GLN A 171 -5.95 8.11 -15.36
CA GLN A 171 -5.11 6.92 -15.44
C GLN A 171 -5.95 5.66 -15.22
N MET A 172 -5.56 4.61 -15.92
CA MET A 172 -6.22 3.30 -16.09
C MET A 172 -6.42 2.48 -14.79
N TYR A 173 -6.28 3.10 -13.61
CA TYR A 173 -6.20 2.43 -12.31
C TYR A 173 -7.26 2.96 -11.37
N VAL A 174 -7.96 2.03 -10.71
CA VAL A 174 -9.06 2.35 -9.80
C VAL A 174 -8.57 2.09 -8.38
N LEU A 175 -8.39 3.16 -7.60
CA LEU A 175 -8.16 3.07 -6.16
C LEU A 175 -9.50 3.28 -5.44
N HIS A 176 -9.97 2.26 -4.73
CA HIS A 176 -11.17 2.33 -3.90
C HIS A 176 -10.81 2.43 -2.42
N CYS A 177 -11.32 3.45 -1.74
CA CYS A 177 -11.24 3.56 -0.29
C CYS A 177 -12.50 2.97 0.32
N LEU A 178 -12.37 1.88 1.08
CA LEU A 178 -13.45 1.26 1.83
C LEU A 178 -13.32 1.65 3.30
N CYS A 179 -14.37 2.23 3.86
CA CYS A 179 -14.44 2.59 5.27
C CYS A 179 -15.08 1.44 6.03
N LEU A 180 -14.38 0.83 6.99
CA LEU A 180 -14.90 -0.31 7.75
C LEU A 180 -15.58 0.15 9.05
N GLN A 181 -16.83 -0.28 9.27
CA GLN A 181 -17.55 -0.12 10.53
C GLN A 181 -17.17 -1.23 11.52
N ARG A 182 -16.96 -0.90 12.80
CA ARG A 182 -16.75 -1.90 13.86
C ARG A 182 -18.08 -2.63 14.15
N LYS A 183 -18.05 -3.96 13.93
CA LYS A 183 -19.04 -5.03 14.20
C LYS A 183 -20.25 -5.16 13.27
N MET A 184 -20.17 -6.14 12.36
CA MET A 184 -21.21 -7.17 12.25
C MET A 184 -20.53 -8.53 12.19
N ALA A 185 -20.92 -9.40 13.13
CA ALA A 185 -20.66 -10.83 13.07
C ALA A 185 -21.19 -11.39 11.74
N LYS A 186 -20.54 -12.47 11.28
CA LYS A 186 -21.00 -13.49 10.32
C LYS A 186 -22.24 -13.12 9.49
N HIS A 187 -22.04 -13.06 8.17
CA HIS A 187 -23.00 -12.76 7.10
C HIS A 187 -23.32 -11.27 6.90
N THR A 188 -22.68 -10.63 5.92
CA THR A 188 -23.36 -9.79 4.91
C THR A 188 -22.44 -9.62 3.69
N LEU A 189 -22.80 -10.32 2.63
CA LEU A 189 -22.36 -10.10 1.25
C LEU A 189 -23.09 -8.86 0.69
N LEU A 190 -22.47 -8.19 -0.28
CA LEU A 190 -22.98 -7.11 -1.14
C LEU A 190 -22.97 -5.67 -0.59
N PHE A 191 -22.01 -4.88 -1.08
CA PHE A 191 -22.34 -3.58 -1.70
C PHE A 191 -21.36 -3.25 -2.84
N VAL A 192 -21.50 -3.95 -3.97
CA VAL A 192 -20.92 -3.50 -5.25
C VAL A 192 -21.90 -2.50 -5.86
N LYS A 193 -21.62 -1.19 -5.72
CA LYS A 193 -22.27 -0.20 -6.57
C LYS A 193 -21.73 -0.38 -8.00
N ARG A 194 -22.54 -1.08 -8.79
CA ARG A 194 -22.54 -1.19 -10.24
C ARG A 194 -22.26 0.18 -10.87
N VAL A 195 -21.05 0.42 -11.38
CA VAL A 195 -20.83 1.49 -12.35
C VAL A 195 -21.36 0.94 -13.69
N SER A 196 -22.46 1.54 -14.13
CA SER A 196 -23.17 1.22 -15.36
C SER A 196 -22.24 1.22 -16.57
N ARG A 197 -22.33 0.16 -17.39
CA ARG A 197 -21.91 0.17 -18.80
C ARG A 197 -22.77 1.17 -19.56
N SER A 198 -22.39 2.44 -19.56
CA SER A 198 -22.98 3.44 -20.44
C SER A 198 -22.06 4.66 -20.51
N LEU A 199 -20.99 4.56 -21.30
CA LEU A 199 -20.42 5.67 -22.08
C LEU A 199 -19.32 5.16 -23.03
N LEU A 200 -19.68 4.19 -23.88
CA LEU A 200 -18.96 3.93 -25.13
C LEU A 200 -19.92 4.29 -26.26
N THR A 201 -20.08 5.59 -26.51
CA THR A 201 -20.43 6.19 -27.81
C THR A 201 -20.61 7.70 -27.66
N ALA A 202 -20.10 8.43 -28.66
CA ALA A 202 -20.40 9.81 -29.05
C ALA A 202 -19.60 10.95 -28.39
N VAL A 203 -18.44 11.27 -28.98
CA VAL A 203 -18.14 12.58 -29.60
C VAL A 203 -17.27 12.28 -30.84
N SER A 204 -17.85 12.03 -32.01
CA SER A 204 -18.10 13.01 -33.08
C SER A 204 -17.00 14.08 -33.23
N SER A 205 -15.94 13.77 -33.99
CA SER A 205 -15.16 14.80 -34.67
C SER A 205 -15.83 15.08 -36.03
N LYS A 206 -16.20 16.34 -36.22
CA LYS A 206 -16.83 16.88 -37.42
C LYS A 206 -15.90 16.80 -38.63
N ARG A 207 -16.53 16.46 -39.76
CA ARG A 207 -16.13 16.69 -41.16
C ARG A 207 -15.14 17.84 -41.38
N LEU A 208 -14.10 17.56 -42.16
CA LEU A 208 -13.67 18.47 -43.23
C LEU A 208 -13.80 17.76 -44.58
N HIS A 209 -14.32 18.51 -45.54
CA HIS A 209 -14.50 18.14 -46.95
C HIS A 209 -13.17 17.99 -47.70
N SER A 210 -13.12 17.05 -48.65
CA SER A 210 -12.67 17.23 -50.05
C SER A 210 -12.85 15.86 -50.74
N SER A 211 -13.85 15.70 -51.61
CA SER A 211 -13.74 15.81 -53.08
C SER A 211 -12.53 15.07 -53.64
N ILE A 212 -12.77 13.95 -54.33
CA ILE A 212 -12.22 13.60 -55.66
C ILE A 212 -12.79 12.21 -56.06
N ARG A 213 -13.63 12.26 -57.11
CA ARG A 213 -14.09 11.21 -58.04
C ARG A 213 -14.96 10.06 -57.52
#